data_AF-A0A401QE09-F1
#
_entry.id   AF-A0A401QE09-F1
#
_cell.length_a   1.000
_cell.length_b   1.000
_cell.length_c   1.000
_cell.angle_alpha   90.00
_cell.angle_beta   90.00
_cell.angle_gamma   90.00
#
_symmetry.space_group_name_H-M   'P 1'
#
loop_
_entity.id
_entity.type
_entity.pdbx_description
1 polymer ?
#
loop_
_entity_poly.entity_id
_entity_poly.type
_entity_poly.pdbx_seq_one_letter_code
_entity_poly.pdbx_strand_id
1 'polypeptide(L)'
;MRAETFTLANMFAMQLHKYSEVIGEIVTAAIKELGIEKGVKEVVDTWETMKFTVQKYYKGTQDRGYILGSVDDILQILDDNAMNLQSMAGSRFVGPFLSTVQEWERNLSLIGEVIAVRKLEMSLSINEDNVVTPTLQRATVSKI
;
A
#
# COMPACT_ATOMS: atom_id res chain seq x y z
N MET A 1 -34.92 -8.94 -5.41
CA MET A 1 -36.11 -8.21 -4.93
C MET A 1 -37.12 -8.16 -6.06
N ARG A 2 -38.35 -8.66 -5.88
CA ARG A 2 -39.40 -8.61 -6.92
C ARG A 2 -40.08 -7.23 -6.87
N ALA A 3 -40.13 -6.53 -8.00
CA ALA A 3 -40.73 -5.19 -8.10
C ALA A 3 -42.22 -5.16 -7.72
N GLU A 4 -42.92 -6.28 -7.82
CA GLU A 4 -44.35 -6.42 -7.51
C GLU A 4 -44.68 -6.21 -6.01
N THR A 5 -43.72 -6.36 -5.10
CA THR A 5 -43.92 -6.16 -3.66
C THR A 5 -43.56 -4.77 -3.17
N PHE A 6 -42.90 -3.94 -3.99
CA PHE A 6 -42.50 -2.58 -3.65
C PHE A 6 -43.60 -1.58 -4.10
N THR A 7 -44.77 -1.68 -3.47
CA THR A 7 -45.89 -0.75 -3.72
C THR A 7 -45.95 0.32 -2.63
N LEU A 8 -46.47 1.50 -2.97
CA LEU A 8 -46.66 2.60 -2.02
C LEU A 8 -47.54 2.19 -0.82
N ALA A 9 -48.55 1.35 -1.07
CA ALA A 9 -49.41 0.79 -0.03
C ALA A 9 -48.62 -0.07 0.97
N ASN A 10 -47.75 -0.96 0.48
CA ASN A 10 -46.86 -1.75 1.33
C ASN A 10 -45.87 -0.85 2.10
N MET A 11 -45.38 0.23 1.46
CA MET A 11 -44.46 1.16 2.10
C MET A 11 -45.10 1.91 3.29
N PHE A 12 -46.34 2.36 3.16
CA PHE A 12 -47.10 2.93 4.27
C PHE A 12 -47.46 1.89 5.33
N ALA A 13 -47.77 0.66 4.94
CA ALA A 13 -48.09 -0.44 5.86
C ALA A 13 -46.91 -0.81 6.78
N MET A 14 -45.66 -0.63 6.35
CA MET A 14 -44.46 -0.88 7.16
C MET A 14 -44.27 0.13 8.32
N GLN A 15 -44.97 1.27 8.31
CA GLN A 15 -44.93 2.28 9.38
C GLN A 15 -43.50 2.67 9.81
N LEU A 16 -42.58 2.82 8.84
CA LEU A 16 -41.14 3.06 9.08
C LEU A 16 -40.83 4.24 10.02
N HIS A 17 -41.73 5.23 10.11
CA HIS A 17 -41.63 6.34 11.05
C HIS A 17 -41.56 5.89 12.53
N LYS A 18 -42.15 4.74 12.88
CA LYS A 18 -42.08 4.15 14.23
C LYS A 18 -40.71 3.56 14.56
N TYR A 19 -39.91 3.27 13.54
CA TYR A 19 -38.58 2.66 13.66
C TYR A 19 -37.47 3.61 13.17
N SER A 20 -37.76 4.91 13.07
CA SER A 20 -36.85 5.90 12.49
C SER A 20 -35.48 5.92 13.16
N GLU A 21 -35.42 5.67 14.47
CA GLU A 21 -34.17 5.62 15.23
C GLU A 21 -33.31 4.41 14.82
N VAL A 22 -33.88 3.21 14.85
CA VAL A 22 -33.22 1.96 14.45
C VAL A 22 -32.76 2.02 12.99
N ILE A 23 -33.61 2.55 12.10
CA ILE A 23 -33.26 2.76 10.69
C ILE A 23 -32.09 3.75 10.57
N GLY A 24 -32.10 4.83 11.36
CA GLY A 24 -31.01 5.81 11.39
C GLY A 24 -29.69 5.20 11.84
N GLU A 25 -29.71 4.30 12.83
CA GLU A 25 -28.52 3.56 13.27
C GLU A 25 -27.98 2.65 12.16
N ILE A 26 -28.85 1.87 11.52
CA ILE A 26 -28.48 0.98 10.41
C ILE A 26 -27.89 1.77 9.24
N VAL A 27 -28.53 2.87 8.85
CA VAL A 27 -28.04 3.74 7.76
C VAL A 27 -26.69 4.34 8.13
N THR A 28 -26.52 4.77 9.38
CA THR A 28 -25.24 5.30 9.86
C THR A 28 -24.15 4.24 9.79
N ALA A 29 -24.43 3.01 10.24
CA ALA A 29 -23.50 1.89 10.14
C ALA A 29 -23.13 1.60 8.68
N ALA A 30 -24.11 1.53 7.78
CA ALA A 30 -23.90 1.30 6.35
C ALA A 30 -23.04 2.39 5.70
N ILE A 31 -23.23 3.67 6.06
CA ILE A 31 -22.39 4.77 5.58
C ILE A 31 -20.94 4.59 6.05
N LYS A 32 -20.73 4.16 7.29
CA LYS A 32 -19.39 3.93 7.85
C LYS A 32 -18.71 2.72 7.21
N GLU A 33 -19.44 1.64 6.98
CA GLU A 33 -18.98 0.45 6.27
C GLU A 33 -18.57 0.79 4.83
N LEU A 34 -19.39 1.57 4.12
CA LEU A 34 -19.06 2.04 2.76
C LEU A 34 -17.79 2.90 2.73
N GLY A 35 -17.51 3.68 3.79
CA GLY A 35 -16.28 4.42 3.92
C GLY A 35 -15.04 3.51 3.99
N ILE A 36 -15.14 2.42 4.76
CA ILE A 36 -14.07 1.41 4.86
C ILE A 36 -13.90 0.68 3.53
N GLU A 37 -15.00 0.26 2.90
CA GLU A 37 -14.95 -0.41 1.59
C GLU A 37 -14.20 0.43 0.55
N LYS A 38 -14.51 1.72 0.47
CA LYS A 38 -13.83 2.64 -0.44
C LYS A 38 -12.36 2.82 -0.08
N GLY A 39 -12.04 3.02 1.18
CA GLY A 39 -10.65 3.18 1.62
C GLY A 39 -9.79 1.96 1.31
N VAL A 40 -10.32 0.74 1.56
CA VAL A 40 -9.62 -0.50 1.20
C VAL A 40 -9.44 -0.61 -0.31
N LYS A 41 -10.47 -0.27 -1.09
CA LYS A 41 -10.40 -0.30 -2.54
C LYS A 41 -9.36 0.68 -3.11
N GLU A 42 -9.26 1.88 -2.54
CA GLU A 42 -8.24 2.86 -2.94
C GLU A 42 -6.82 2.33 -2.71
N VAL A 43 -6.58 1.62 -1.60
CA VAL A 43 -5.30 0.95 -1.35
C VAL A 43 -5.06 -0.11 -2.44
N VAL A 44 -6.03 -0.98 -2.73
CA VAL A 44 -5.92 -2.00 -3.79
C VAL A 44 -5.54 -1.36 -5.13
N ASP A 45 -6.31 -0.36 -5.57
CA ASP A 45 -6.12 0.31 -6.86
C ASP A 45 -4.74 0.99 -6.95
N THR A 46 -4.27 1.58 -5.84
CA THR A 46 -2.95 2.21 -5.74
C THR A 46 -1.84 1.18 -5.98
N TRP A 47 -1.93 0.01 -5.34
CA TRP A 47 -0.89 -1.02 -5.43
C TRP A 47 -0.97 -1.87 -6.70
N GLU A 48 -2.14 -2.00 -7.33
CA GLU A 48 -2.27 -2.60 -8.65
C GLU A 48 -1.61 -1.75 -9.76
N THR A 49 -1.65 -0.42 -9.61
CA THR A 49 -1.12 0.51 -10.60
C THR A 49 0.30 1.00 -10.29
N MET A 50 0.83 0.68 -9.11
CA MET A 50 2.15 1.09 -8.65
C MET A 50 3.26 0.55 -9.55
N LYS A 51 4.21 1.42 -9.92
CA LYS A 51 5.36 1.06 -10.77
C LYS A 51 6.66 1.46 -10.11
N PHE A 52 7.53 0.47 -9.90
CA PHE A 52 8.89 0.71 -9.47
C PHE A 52 9.75 1.15 -10.66
N THR A 53 10.47 2.26 -10.49
CA THR A 53 11.47 2.68 -11.47
C THR A 53 12.72 1.84 -11.27
N VAL A 54 13.17 1.18 -12.34
CA VAL A 54 14.39 0.38 -12.33
C VAL A 54 15.39 1.02 -13.28
N GLN A 55 16.61 1.25 -12.81
CA GLN A 55 17.69 1.89 -13.57
C GLN A 55 18.86 0.92 -13.74
N LYS A 56 19.61 1.04 -14.84
CA LYS A 56 20.82 0.26 -15.03
C LYS A 56 21.96 0.85 -14.18
N TYR A 57 22.66 -0.01 -13.47
CA TYR A 57 23.82 0.35 -12.68
C TYR A 57 25.10 0.02 -13.43
N TYR A 58 25.92 1.06 -13.65
CA TYR A 58 27.23 0.95 -14.28
C TYR A 58 28.31 1.33 -13.28
N LYS A 59 29.35 0.50 -13.18
CA LYS A 59 30.60 0.84 -12.50
C LYS A 59 31.67 1.08 -13.57
N GLY A 60 31.96 2.35 -13.87
CA GLY A 60 32.82 2.70 -15.00
C GLY A 60 32.18 2.26 -16.33
N THR A 61 32.83 1.34 -17.06
CA THR A 61 32.33 0.78 -18.32
C THR A 61 31.64 -0.58 -18.18
N GLN A 62 31.57 -1.14 -16.97
CA GLN A 62 31.04 -2.48 -16.73
C GLN A 62 29.57 -2.42 -16.27
N ASP A 63 28.69 -3.10 -17.02
CA ASP A 63 27.28 -3.27 -16.68
C ASP A 63 27.17 -4.26 -15.50
N ARG A 64 26.60 -3.80 -14.38
CA ARG A 64 26.39 -4.62 -13.18
C ARG A 64 24.92 -4.98 -12.95
N GLY A 65 24.06 -4.70 -13.92
CA GLY A 65 22.65 -5.04 -13.90
C GLY A 65 21.75 -3.88 -13.49
N TYR A 66 20.67 -4.20 -12.78
CA TYR A 66 19.56 -3.30 -12.54
C TYR A 66 19.37 -3.00 -11.05
N ILE A 67 19.23 -1.72 -10.73
CA ILE A 67 18.96 -1.19 -9.39
C ILE A 67 17.59 -0.51 -9.35
N LEU A 68 16.98 -0.47 -8.17
CA LEU A 68 15.82 0.39 -7.96
C LEU A 68 16.27 1.85 -8.02
N GLY A 69 15.48 2.68 -8.71
CA GLY A 69 15.62 4.12 -8.68
C GLY A 69 15.14 4.70 -7.34
N SER A 70 14.75 5.97 -7.34
CA SER A 70 14.13 6.56 -6.15
C SER A 70 12.89 5.77 -5.74
N VAL A 71 12.85 5.36 -4.48
CA VAL A 71 11.71 4.67 -3.84
C VAL A 71 11.09 5.51 -2.73
N ASP A 72 11.59 6.73 -2.50
CA ASP A 72 11.17 7.55 -1.36
C ASP A 72 9.67 7.91 -1.44
N ASP A 73 9.17 8.27 -2.63
CA ASP A 73 7.74 8.53 -2.85
C ASP A 73 6.88 7.27 -2.63
N ILE A 74 7.39 6.10 -3.03
CA ILE A 74 6.69 4.81 -2.85
C ILE A 74 6.62 4.44 -1.37
N LEU A 75 7.69 4.67 -0.62
CA LEU A 75 7.73 4.45 0.83
C LEU A 75 6.77 5.39 1.55
N GLN A 76 6.69 6.66 1.14
CA GLN A 76 5.71 7.59 1.69
C GLN A 76 4.27 7.10 1.46
N ILE A 77 3.94 6.67 0.24
CA ILE A 77 2.62 6.12 -0.09
C ILE A 77 2.33 4.84 0.72
N LEU A 78 3.36 4.01 0.97
CA LEU A 78 3.24 2.81 1.79
C LEU A 78 2.90 3.15 3.24
N ASP A 79 3.62 4.10 3.84
CA ASP A 79 3.38 4.53 5.21
C ASP A 79 1.99 5.15 5.38
N ASP A 80 1.58 6.02 4.45
CA ASP A 80 0.25 6.64 4.45
C ASP A 80 -0.86 5.58 4.33
N ASN A 81 -0.70 4.61 3.42
CA ASN A 81 -1.66 3.52 3.25
C ASN A 81 -1.70 2.57 4.46
N ALA A 82 -0.56 2.29 5.09
CA ALA A 82 -0.50 1.50 6.30
C ALA A 82 -1.22 2.19 7.47
N MET A 83 -1.03 3.50 7.65
CA MET A 83 -1.78 4.28 8.64
C MET A 83 -3.28 4.29 8.38
N ASN A 84 -3.69 4.42 7.11
CA ASN A 84 -5.09 4.37 6.72
C ASN A 84 -5.73 3.02 7.03
N LEU A 85 -5.06 1.91 6.68
CA LEU A 85 -5.54 0.56 7.01
C LEU A 85 -5.63 0.35 8.53
N GLN A 86 -4.64 0.81 9.29
CA GLN A 86 -4.64 0.71 10.75
C GLN A 86 -5.83 1.47 11.37
N SER A 87 -6.16 2.65 10.83
CA SER A 87 -7.33 3.44 11.24
C SER A 87 -8.64 2.72 10.91
N MET A 88 -8.74 2.09 9.74
CA MET A 88 -9.89 1.27 9.35
C MET A 88 -10.02 0.03 10.23
N ALA A 89 -8.91 -0.65 10.55
CA ALA A 89 -8.86 -1.80 11.45
C ALA A 89 -9.35 -1.46 12.87
N GLY A 90 -9.11 -0.24 13.34
CA GLY A 90 -9.60 0.26 14.63
C GLY A 90 -11.09 0.62 14.65
N SER A 91 -11.76 0.66 13.50
CA SER A 91 -13.18 1.00 13.40
C SER A 91 -14.07 -0.14 13.85
N ARG A 92 -15.08 0.14 14.68
CA ARG A 92 -16.11 -0.85 15.06
C ARG A 92 -16.91 -1.40 13.87
N PHE A 93 -16.88 -0.70 12.73
CA PHE A 93 -17.61 -1.06 11.50
C PHE A 93 -16.75 -1.91 10.54
N VAL A 94 -15.54 -2.31 10.96
CA VAL A 94 -14.62 -3.06 10.09
C VAL A 94 -15.02 -4.52 9.90
N GLY A 95 -15.93 -5.06 10.71
CA GLY A 95 -16.27 -6.50 10.76
C GLY A 95 -16.32 -7.22 9.40
N PRO A 96 -17.09 -6.71 8.41
CA PRO A 96 -17.18 -7.33 7.07
C PRO A 96 -15.88 -7.29 6.26
N PHE A 97 -15.01 -6.30 6.50
CA PHE A 97 -13.79 -6.02 5.72
C PHE A 97 -12.50 -6.37 6.46
N LEU A 98 -12.59 -6.84 7.72
CA LEU A 98 -11.44 -7.07 8.59
C LEU A 98 -10.41 -8.03 7.96
N SER A 99 -10.89 -9.08 7.31
CA SER A 99 -10.03 -10.06 6.63
C SER A 99 -9.20 -9.40 5.52
N THR A 100 -9.85 -8.60 4.68
CA THR A 100 -9.22 -7.85 3.58
C THR A 100 -8.25 -6.80 4.12
N VAL A 101 -8.62 -6.06 5.16
CA VAL A 101 -7.73 -5.05 5.80
C VAL A 101 -6.47 -5.72 6.33
N GLN A 102 -6.60 -6.83 7.07
CA GLN A 102 -5.45 -7.55 7.62
C GLN A 102 -4.56 -8.18 6.55
N GLU A 103 -5.16 -8.65 5.44
CA GLU A 103 -4.39 -9.16 4.31
C GLU A 103 -3.54 -8.05 3.69
N TRP A 104 -4.13 -6.87 3.46
CA TRP A 104 -3.41 -5.73 2.93
C TRP A 104 -2.36 -5.20 3.92
N GLU A 105 -2.62 -5.15 5.22
CA GLU A 105 -1.60 -4.81 6.22
C GLU A 105 -0.38 -5.73 6.12
N ARG A 106 -0.58 -7.04 6.00
CA ARG A 106 0.51 -8.00 5.80
C ARG A 106 1.24 -7.77 4.47
N ASN A 107 0.49 -7.52 3.39
CA ASN A 107 1.07 -7.27 2.07
C ASN A 107 1.94 -6.00 2.07
N LEU A 108 1.45 -4.90 2.67
CA LEU A 108 2.21 -3.65 2.78
C LEU A 108 3.46 -3.82 3.65
N SER A 109 3.35 -4.55 4.76
CA SER A 109 4.51 -4.88 5.60
C SER A 109 5.58 -5.63 4.80
N LEU A 110 5.18 -6.65 4.04
CA LEU A 110 6.10 -7.43 3.21
C LEU A 110 6.75 -6.57 2.13
N ILE A 111 5.99 -5.69 1.46
CA ILE A 111 6.53 -4.77 0.46
C ILE A 111 7.58 -3.85 1.10
N GLY A 112 7.28 -3.29 2.27
CA GLY A 112 8.20 -2.43 3.01
C GLY A 112 9.51 -3.13 3.38
N GLU A 113 9.42 -4.36 3.90
CA GLU A 113 10.58 -5.20 4.21
C GLU A 113 11.45 -5.47 2.98
N VAL A 114 10.82 -5.85 1.85
CA VAL A 114 11.54 -6.14 0.60
C VAL A 114 12.25 -4.90 0.06
N ILE A 115 11.61 -3.73 0.10
CA ILE A 115 12.22 -2.46 -0.30
C ILE A 115 13.42 -2.14 0.59
N ALA A 116 13.29 -2.30 1.91
CA ALA A 116 14.36 -2.02 2.87
C ALA A 116 15.57 -2.93 2.64
N VAL A 117 15.36 -4.24 2.51
CA VAL A 117 16.42 -5.21 2.22
C VAL A 117 17.12 -4.85 0.90
N ARG A 118 16.36 -4.56 -0.16
CA ARG A 118 16.95 -4.22 -1.46
C ARG A 118 17.74 -2.92 -1.43
N LYS A 119 17.29 -1.91 -0.68
CA LYS A 119 18.00 -0.64 -0.47
C LYS A 119 19.34 -0.85 0.25
N LEU A 120 19.36 -1.73 1.26
CA LEU A 120 20.58 -2.09 1.99
C LEU A 120 21.57 -2.87 1.10
N GLU A 121 21.11 -3.88 0.35
CA GLU A 121 21.95 -4.62 -0.59
C GLU A 121 22.61 -3.71 -1.63
N MET A 122 21.85 -2.77 -2.18
CA MET A 122 22.37 -1.79 -3.15
C MET A 122 23.43 -0.89 -2.51
N SER A 123 23.20 -0.42 -1.28
CA SER A 123 24.16 0.41 -0.55
C SER A 123 25.47 -0.33 -0.25
N LEU A 124 25.39 -1.62 0.10
CA LEU A 124 26.54 -2.49 0.32
C LEU A 124 27.31 -2.76 -0.98
N SER A 125 26.63 -3.09 -2.07
CA SER A 125 27.25 -3.31 -3.38
C SER A 125 28.00 -2.07 -3.87
N ILE A 126 27.42 -0.87 -3.70
CA ILE A 126 28.07 0.39 -4.07
C ILE A 126 29.31 0.64 -3.20
N ASN A 127 29.26 0.34 -1.91
CA ASN A 127 30.37 0.59 -0.98
C ASN A 127 31.53 -0.39 -1.20
N GLU A 128 31.27 -1.70 -1.33
CA GLU A 128 32.30 -2.69 -1.71
C GLU A 128 32.99 -2.30 -3.01
N ASP A 129 32.20 -1.77 -3.97
CA ASP A 129 32.73 -1.30 -5.22
C ASP A 129 33.66 -0.07 -5.09
N ASN A 130 33.39 0.81 -4.13
CA ASN A 130 34.19 2.02 -3.90
C ASN A 130 35.48 1.74 -3.09
N VAL A 131 35.49 0.70 -2.26
CA VAL A 131 36.65 0.28 -1.45
C VAL A 131 37.74 -0.40 -2.29
N VAL A 132 37.38 -1.10 -3.38
CA VAL A 132 38.36 -1.80 -4.24
C VAL A 132 39.10 -0.85 -5.19
N THR A 133 38.59 0.37 -5.43
CA THR A 133 39.12 1.30 -6.44
C THR A 133 40.28 2.26 -6.05
N PRO A 134 40.59 2.61 -4.78
CA PRO A 134 41.67 3.60 -4.53
C PRO A 134 43.09 2.99 -4.53
N THR A 135 43.24 1.69 -4.24
CA THR A 135 44.55 1.12 -3.88
C THR A 135 45.34 0.60 -5.08
N LEU A 136 44.68 0.25 -6.20
CA LEU A 136 45.35 -0.27 -7.40
C LEU A 136 45.81 0.80 -8.38
N GLN A 137 45.33 2.05 -8.28
CA GLN A 137 45.80 3.15 -9.14
C GLN A 137 47.09 3.81 -8.64
N ARG A 138 47.41 3.73 -7.34
CA ARG A 138 48.62 4.37 -6.78
C ARG A 138 49.90 3.55 -6.96
N ALA A 139 49.79 2.24 -7.24
CA ALA A 139 50.95 1.36 -7.43
C ALA A 139 51.55 1.41 -8.85
N THR A 140 50.78 1.83 -9.87
CA THR A 140 51.27 1.84 -11.26
C THR A 140 51.98 3.16 -11.62
N VAL A 141 51.69 4.26 -10.92
CA VAL A 141 52.34 5.56 -11.19
C VAL A 141 53.70 5.70 -10.49
N SER A 142 54.05 4.80 -9.55
CA SER A 142 55.36 4.81 -8.87
C SER A 142 56.43 3.95 -9.57
N LYS A 143 56.19 3.49 -10.80
CA LYS A 143 57.12 2.62 -11.55
C LYS A 143 57.40 3.07 -12.99
N ILE A 144 57.17 4.35 -13.30
CA ILE A 144 57.71 5.05 -14.47
C ILE A 144 58.60 6.18 -13.94
#